data_AF-A0A3N2PH09-F1
#
_entry.id   AF-A0A3N2PH09-F1
#
_cell.length_a   1.000
_cell.length_b   1.000
_cell.length_c   1.000
_cell.angle_alpha   90.00
_cell.angle_beta   90.00
_cell.angle_gamma   90.00
#
_symmetry.space_group_name_H-M   'P 1'
#
loop_
_entity.id
_entity.type
_entity.pdbx_description
1 polymer ?
#
loop_
_entity_poly.entity_id
_entity_poly.type
_entity_poly.pdbx_seq_one_letter_code
_entity_poly.pdbx_strand_id
1 'polypeptide(L)'
;MDSGRVAFLTVAAVALTLTAGGCGRQDPADAYRDKLTKAGFTSVTVHADEETTGSRKKRKKRIVAYDFDWVVNSDGDPATCTVELEHPGDSGKLRGRHWHIDEVNGQEVTGWGTNSPDPDTVRRLLQEHHFDC
;
A
#
# COMPACT_ATOMS: atom_id res chain seq x y z
N MET A 1 -7.22 35.58 -28.99
CA MET A 1 -8.50 34.87 -28.86
C MET A 1 -8.18 33.40 -28.77
N ASP A 2 -8.11 32.94 -27.52
CA ASP A 2 -7.89 31.59 -27.06
C ASP A 2 -8.85 30.59 -27.70
N SER A 3 -8.30 29.47 -28.18
CA SER A 3 -9.05 28.24 -28.45
C SER A 3 -8.47 27.13 -27.58
N GLY A 4 -9.02 27.02 -26.37
CA GLY A 4 -8.70 25.97 -25.41
C GLY A 4 -9.00 24.58 -25.97
N ARG A 5 -8.01 23.71 -25.95
CA ARG A 5 -8.17 22.28 -26.20
C ARG A 5 -8.57 21.62 -24.89
N VAL A 6 -9.81 21.16 -24.81
CA VAL A 6 -10.32 20.36 -23.69
C VAL A 6 -9.68 18.98 -23.79
N ALA A 7 -8.79 18.66 -22.85
CA ALA A 7 -8.23 17.33 -22.69
C ALA A 7 -9.25 16.45 -21.97
N PHE A 8 -9.78 15.45 -22.67
CA PHE A 8 -10.59 14.40 -22.07
C PHE A 8 -9.66 13.47 -21.27
N LEU A 9 -9.71 13.54 -19.94
CA LEU A 9 -9.13 12.55 -19.04
C LEU A 9 -10.03 11.32 -19.03
N THR A 10 -9.66 10.29 -19.77
CA THR A 10 -10.23 8.94 -19.64
C THR A 10 -9.81 8.35 -18.30
N VAL A 11 -10.74 8.32 -17.35
CA VAL A 11 -10.61 7.54 -16.10
C VAL A 11 -10.73 6.07 -16.46
N ALA A 12 -9.61 5.35 -16.45
CA ALA A 12 -9.61 3.89 -16.60
C ALA A 12 -10.19 3.27 -15.33
N ALA A 13 -11.42 2.76 -15.41
CA ALA A 13 -12.03 1.98 -14.35
C ALA A 13 -11.25 0.65 -14.20
N VAL A 14 -10.47 0.53 -13.13
CA VAL A 14 -9.83 -0.73 -12.75
C VAL A 14 -10.92 -1.67 -12.24
N ALA A 15 -11.37 -2.57 -13.12
CA ALA A 15 -12.28 -3.64 -12.75
C ALA A 15 -11.52 -4.66 -11.87
N LEU A 16 -11.67 -4.54 -10.55
CA LEU A 16 -11.21 -5.53 -9.58
C LEU A 16 -12.05 -6.80 -9.72
N THR A 17 -11.58 -7.74 -10.55
CA THR A 17 -12.10 -9.11 -10.57
C THR A 17 -11.73 -9.81 -9.27
N LEU A 18 -12.67 -9.82 -8.32
CA LEU A 18 -12.65 -10.68 -7.13
C LEU A 18 -12.78 -12.14 -7.57
N THR A 19 -11.66 -12.81 -7.83
CA THR A 19 -11.64 -14.28 -7.91
C THR A 19 -11.69 -14.85 -6.49
N ALA A 20 -12.90 -14.98 -5.96
CA ALA A 20 -13.16 -15.87 -4.84
C ALA A 20 -13.11 -17.32 -5.34
N GLY A 21 -12.16 -18.12 -4.88
CA GLY A 21 -12.17 -19.57 -5.14
C GLY A 21 -10.83 -20.28 -4.95
N GLY A 22 -10.67 -20.95 -3.81
CA GLY A 22 -9.63 -21.96 -3.64
C GLY A 22 -9.46 -22.39 -2.19
N CYS A 23 -9.89 -23.62 -1.86
CA CYS A 23 -9.37 -24.32 -0.68
C CYS A 23 -7.89 -24.62 -0.93
N GLY A 24 -7.05 -23.62 -0.70
CA GLY A 24 -5.63 -23.61 -0.95
C GLY A 24 -5.02 -22.56 -0.04
N ARG A 25 -3.80 -22.82 0.43
CA ARG A 25 -3.02 -21.94 1.31
C ARG A 25 -3.26 -20.47 0.97
N GLN A 26 -3.79 -19.71 1.93
CA GLN A 26 -4.07 -18.28 1.79
C GLN A 26 -2.82 -17.56 1.25
N ASP A 27 -3.02 -16.70 0.25
CA ASP A 27 -1.95 -15.88 -0.29
C ASP A 27 -1.38 -15.01 0.86
N PRO A 28 -0.05 -14.96 1.05
CA PRO A 28 0.55 -14.14 2.07
C PRO A 28 0.16 -12.66 2.00
N ALA A 29 -0.05 -12.10 0.80
CA ALA A 29 -0.53 -10.74 0.62
C ALA A 29 -1.97 -10.58 1.13
N ASP A 30 -2.85 -11.55 0.86
CA ASP A 30 -4.22 -11.58 1.41
C ASP A 30 -4.22 -11.64 2.94
N ALA A 31 -3.37 -12.51 3.51
CA ALA A 31 -3.25 -12.65 4.96
C ALA A 31 -2.70 -11.37 5.61
N TYR A 32 -1.88 -10.59 4.89
CA TYR A 32 -1.37 -9.31 5.36
C TYR A 32 -2.43 -8.20 5.23
N ARG A 33 -3.17 -8.17 4.11
CA ARG A 33 -4.33 -7.28 3.92
C ARG A 33 -5.36 -7.45 5.05
N ASP A 34 -5.64 -8.68 5.47
CA ASP A 34 -6.54 -8.95 6.59
C ASP A 34 -6.04 -8.36 7.92
N LYS A 35 -4.73 -8.29 8.13
CA LYS A 35 -4.14 -7.65 9.32
C LYS A 35 -4.30 -6.13 9.26
N LEU A 36 -4.04 -5.52 8.11
CA LEU A 36 -4.22 -4.08 7.90
C LEU A 36 -5.69 -3.69 8.10
N THR A 37 -6.60 -4.48 7.55
CA THR A 37 -8.05 -4.28 7.73
C THR A 37 -8.45 -4.34 9.20
N LYS A 38 -7.92 -5.32 9.96
CA LYS A 38 -8.14 -5.41 11.42
C LYS A 38 -7.53 -4.24 12.21
N ALA A 39 -6.51 -3.59 11.67
CA ALA A 39 -5.90 -2.40 12.24
C ALA A 39 -6.63 -1.10 11.87
N GLY A 40 -7.67 -1.16 11.02
CA GLY A 40 -8.51 -0.02 10.64
C GLY A 40 -8.17 0.61 9.29
N PHE A 41 -7.22 0.05 8.54
CA PHE A 41 -6.97 0.46 7.16
C PHE A 41 -8.09 -0.06 6.24
N THR A 42 -8.54 0.77 5.31
CA THR A 42 -9.62 0.45 4.36
C THR A 42 -9.12 0.60 2.93
N SER A 43 -9.70 -0.04 1.92
CA SER A 43 -9.28 0.19 0.52
C SER A 43 -7.77 0.00 0.27
N VAL A 44 -7.18 -1.03 0.89
CA VAL A 44 -5.74 -1.34 0.78
C VAL A 44 -5.44 -2.33 -0.33
N THR A 45 -4.37 -2.07 -1.08
CA THR A 45 -3.75 -3.03 -2.01
C THR A 45 -2.38 -3.41 -1.44
N VAL A 46 -2.09 -4.71 -1.35
CA VAL A 46 -0.84 -5.21 -0.76
C VAL A 46 0.01 -5.89 -1.82
N HIS A 47 1.28 -5.51 -1.85
CA HIS A 47 2.34 -6.10 -2.65
C HIS A 47 3.30 -6.85 -1.73
N ALA A 48 3.66 -8.08 -2.12
CA ALA A 48 4.58 -8.91 -1.36
C ALA A 48 5.87 -9.10 -2.14
N ASP A 49 6.96 -8.60 -1.57
CA ASP A 49 8.26 -8.67 -2.20
C ASP A 49 8.93 -10.01 -1.89
N GLU A 50 9.27 -10.75 -2.95
CA GLU A 50 9.83 -12.09 -2.84
C GLU A 50 11.29 -12.16 -3.30
N GLU A 51 12.17 -12.60 -2.42
CA GLU A 51 13.52 -12.99 -2.80
C GLU A 51 13.59 -14.49 -3.08
N THR A 52 14.24 -14.87 -4.18
CA THR A 52 14.55 -16.27 -4.48
C THR A 52 15.95 -16.60 -3.98
N THR A 53 16.02 -17.45 -2.97
CA THR A 53 17.29 -17.89 -2.36
C THR A 53 17.64 -19.32 -2.79
N GLY A 54 18.95 -19.61 -2.84
CA GLY A 54 19.48 -20.96 -3.08
C GLY A 54 19.78 -21.29 -4.54
N SER A 55 20.45 -22.43 -4.75
CA SER A 55 20.88 -22.88 -6.08
C SER A 55 19.69 -23.28 -6.96
N ARG A 56 19.89 -23.30 -8.29
CA ARG A 56 18.85 -23.57 -9.31
C ARG A 56 17.94 -24.79 -9.03
N LYS A 57 18.44 -25.82 -8.33
CA LYS A 57 17.70 -27.04 -7.95
C LYS A 57 17.00 -26.99 -6.58
N LYS A 58 17.29 -25.98 -5.74
CA LYS A 58 16.75 -25.80 -4.37
C LYS A 58 16.28 -24.36 -4.14
N ARG A 59 15.70 -23.73 -5.17
CA ARG A 59 15.19 -22.36 -5.06
C ARG A 59 14.06 -22.32 -4.03
N LYS A 60 14.19 -21.43 -3.06
CA LYS A 60 13.15 -21.12 -2.07
C LYS A 60 12.78 -19.65 -2.21
N LYS A 61 11.50 -19.40 -2.45
CA LYS A 61 10.92 -18.07 -2.38
C LYS A 61 10.69 -17.71 -0.92
N ARG A 62 10.97 -16.46 -0.57
CA ARG A 62 10.78 -15.93 0.77
C ARG A 62 10.35 -14.49 0.64
N ILE A 63 9.33 -14.12 1.41
CA ILE A 63 8.87 -12.74 1.49
C ILE A 63 9.86 -11.95 2.32
N VAL A 64 10.33 -10.84 1.74
CA VAL A 64 11.33 -9.95 2.32
C VAL A 64 10.78 -8.59 2.68
N ALA A 65 9.68 -8.14 2.07
CA ALA A 65 8.95 -6.93 2.47
C ALA A 65 7.46 -7.06 2.10
N TYR A 66 6.64 -6.18 2.67
CA TYR A 66 5.29 -5.90 2.17
C TYR A 66 5.15 -4.40 1.97
N ASP A 67 4.72 -4.01 0.79
CA ASP A 67 4.30 -2.65 0.49
C ASP A 67 2.79 -2.63 0.38
N PHE A 68 2.16 -1.55 0.81
CA PHE A 68 0.74 -1.41 0.58
C PHE A 68 0.33 0.01 0.26
N ASP A 69 -0.45 0.12 -0.80
CA ASP A 69 -1.13 1.33 -1.18
C ASP A 69 -2.42 1.44 -0.39
N TRP A 70 -2.58 2.56 0.31
CA TRP A 70 -3.79 2.92 1.01
C TRP A 70 -4.43 4.16 0.40
N VAL A 71 -5.69 4.04 -0.03
CA VAL A 71 -6.49 5.19 -0.48
C VAL A 71 -7.15 5.84 0.74
N VAL A 72 -6.70 7.05 1.06
CA VAL A 72 -7.25 7.90 2.13
C VAL A 72 -8.37 8.78 1.56
N ASN A 73 -9.47 8.89 2.30
CA ASN A 73 -10.75 9.53 1.94
C ASN A 73 -11.58 8.85 0.84
N SER A 74 -12.12 7.66 1.16
CA SER A 74 -13.09 6.96 0.31
C SER A 74 -14.51 7.54 0.32
N ASP A 75 -14.78 8.57 1.14
CA ASP A 75 -16.15 8.97 1.52
C ASP A 75 -16.61 10.29 0.88
N GLY A 76 -16.21 10.54 -0.37
CA GLY A 76 -16.82 11.57 -1.22
C GLY A 76 -16.14 12.94 -1.26
N ASP A 77 -14.94 13.09 -0.69
CA ASP A 77 -14.05 14.23 -0.96
C ASP A 77 -13.37 14.03 -2.34
N PRO A 78 -13.26 15.06 -3.20
CA PRO A 78 -12.59 14.93 -4.49
C PRO A 78 -11.07 14.74 -4.37
N ALA A 79 -10.51 14.91 -3.17
CA ALA A 79 -9.09 14.79 -2.92
C ALA A 79 -8.79 13.45 -2.22
N THR A 80 -8.64 12.41 -3.03
CA THR A 80 -8.13 11.11 -2.57
C THR A 80 -6.61 11.13 -2.57
N CYS A 81 -5.99 10.65 -1.50
CA CYS A 81 -4.55 10.40 -1.48
C CYS A 81 -4.25 8.91 -1.55
N THR A 82 -3.27 8.54 -2.37
CA THR A 82 -2.65 7.22 -2.28
C THR A 82 -1.43 7.35 -1.40
N VAL A 83 -1.37 6.58 -0.33
CA VAL A 83 -0.23 6.53 0.58
C VAL A 83 0.39 5.14 0.46
N GLU A 84 1.68 5.09 0.11
CA GLU A 84 2.44 3.85 0.15
C GLU A 84 3.09 3.70 1.53
N LEU A 85 2.91 2.52 2.13
CA LEU A 85 3.55 2.17 3.38
C LEU A 85 4.36 0.87 3.24
N GLU A 86 5.64 0.90 3.59
CA GLU A 86 6.52 -0.27 3.56
C GLU A 86 6.62 -0.91 4.95
N HIS A 87 6.48 -2.24 5.00
CA HIS A 87 6.94 -3.11 6.09
C HIS A 87 8.23 -3.84 5.66
N PRO A 88 9.41 -3.29 5.98
CA PRO A 88 10.66 -3.90 5.56
C PRO A 88 10.95 -5.15 6.40
N GLY A 89 11.46 -6.20 5.77
CA GLY A 89 12.01 -7.36 6.46
C GLY A 89 13.51 -7.22 6.71
N ASP A 90 13.93 -7.35 7.97
CA ASP A 90 15.35 -7.44 8.32
C ASP A 90 15.91 -8.83 7.97
N SER A 91 16.98 -8.87 7.16
CA SER A 91 17.69 -10.09 6.79
C SER A 91 16.74 -11.13 6.16
N GLY A 92 15.79 -10.62 5.38
CA GLY A 92 14.68 -11.31 4.73
C GLY A 92 13.59 -11.83 5.68
N LYS A 93 13.66 -11.57 6.99
CA LYS A 93 12.60 -11.95 7.94
C LYS A 93 11.76 -10.71 8.16
N LEU A 94 10.47 -10.80 7.87
CA LEU A 94 9.50 -9.87 8.42
C LEU A 94 9.60 -9.93 9.95
N ARG A 95 10.16 -8.89 10.55
CA ARG A 95 10.44 -8.82 11.99
C ARG A 95 9.80 -7.56 12.55
N GLY A 96 9.02 -7.75 13.61
CA GLY A 96 8.30 -6.68 14.27
C GLY A 96 6.92 -6.43 13.68
N ARG A 97 6.28 -5.36 14.14
CA ARG A 97 5.01 -4.85 13.61
C ARG A 97 5.25 -3.53 12.87
N HIS A 98 6.48 -3.29 12.42
CA HIS A 98 6.98 -1.99 12.00
C HIS A 98 6.77 -1.79 10.51
N TRP A 99 6.02 -0.75 10.17
CA TRP A 99 5.91 -0.21 8.81
C TRP A 99 6.06 1.31 8.89
N HIS A 100 6.35 1.98 7.79
CA HIS A 100 6.50 3.43 7.73
C HIS A 100 5.83 4.00 6.48
N ILE A 101 5.82 5.32 6.33
CA ILE A 101 5.27 5.98 5.13
C ILE A 101 6.44 6.24 4.19
N ASP A 102 6.30 5.79 2.95
CA ASP A 102 7.36 5.87 1.95
C ASP A 102 6.99 6.89 0.89
N GLU A 103 5.73 6.89 0.45
CA GLU A 103 5.24 7.82 -0.56
C GLU A 103 3.85 8.36 -0.24
N VAL A 104 3.58 9.59 -0.70
CA VAL A 104 2.24 10.16 -0.78
C VAL A 104 2.02 10.67 -2.21
N ASN A 105 0.99 10.16 -2.89
CA ASN A 105 0.67 10.48 -4.29
C ASN A 105 1.85 10.30 -5.25
N GLY A 106 2.67 9.26 -5.04
CA GLY A 106 3.84 8.98 -5.86
C GLY A 106 5.05 9.89 -5.57
N GLN A 107 5.02 10.63 -4.46
CA GLN A 107 6.13 11.45 -4.00
C GLN A 107 6.76 10.83 -2.76
N GLU A 108 8.05 10.50 -2.84
CA GLU A 108 8.82 10.00 -1.70
C GLU A 108 8.77 10.99 -0.52
N VAL A 109 8.45 10.48 0.67
CA VAL A 109 8.44 11.21 1.92
C VAL A 109 9.39 10.56 2.91
N THR A 110 10.51 11.23 3.19
CA THR A 110 11.47 10.70 4.17
C THR A 110 11.15 11.23 5.57
N GLY A 111 11.09 10.33 6.55
CA GLY A 111 11.02 10.69 7.97
C GLY A 111 9.63 11.07 8.47
N TRP A 112 8.58 10.72 7.72
CA TRP A 112 7.20 10.92 8.15
C TRP A 112 6.72 9.78 9.04
N GLY A 113 6.10 10.13 10.16
CA GLY A 113 5.54 9.18 11.12
C GLY A 113 6.57 8.42 11.97
N THR A 114 6.06 7.44 12.70
CA THR A 114 6.86 6.54 13.54
C THR A 114 6.90 5.15 12.93
N ASN A 115 7.73 4.27 13.46
CA ASN A 115 7.60 2.84 13.15
C ASN A 115 6.21 2.34 13.57
N SER A 116 5.42 1.81 12.63
CA SER A 116 4.05 1.31 12.78
C SER A 116 2.96 2.39 12.92
N PRO A 117 2.80 3.36 12.00
CA PRO A 117 1.72 4.32 12.12
C PRO A 117 0.36 3.62 11.98
N ASP A 118 -0.58 3.94 12.86
CA ASP A 118 -1.99 3.58 12.70
C ASP A 118 -2.69 4.52 11.69
N PRO A 119 -3.88 4.17 11.17
CA PRO A 119 -4.58 4.98 10.16
C PRO A 119 -4.81 6.45 10.56
N ASP A 120 -5.10 6.72 11.83
CA ASP A 120 -5.37 8.08 12.31
C ASP A 120 -4.07 8.89 12.44
N THR A 121 -2.97 8.22 12.80
CA THR A 121 -1.64 8.81 12.77
C THR A 121 -1.24 9.19 11.34
N VAL A 122 -1.48 8.33 10.34
CA VAL A 122 -1.22 8.66 8.93
C VAL A 122 -2.06 9.86 8.47
N ARG A 123 -3.38 9.84 8.73
CA ARG A 123 -4.27 10.98 8.39
C ARG A 123 -3.80 12.29 9.00
N ARG A 124 -3.42 12.27 10.29
CA ARG A 124 -2.89 13.46 10.97
C ARG A 124 -1.61 13.97 10.29
N LEU A 125 -0.70 13.09 9.91
CA LEU A 125 0.54 13.46 9.22
C LEU A 125 0.25 14.09 7.85
N LEU A 126 -0.69 13.53 7.08
CA LEU A 126 -1.11 14.12 5.81
C LEU A 126 -1.58 15.57 6.01
N GLN A 127 -2.43 15.81 7.01
CA GLN A 127 -2.92 17.15 7.34
C GLN A 127 -1.80 18.10 7.81
N GLU A 128 -0.89 17.62 8.68
CA GLU A 128 0.27 18.39 9.16
C GLU A 128 1.20 18.80 8.01
N HIS A 129 1.29 17.97 6.97
CA HIS A 129 2.09 18.21 5.77
C HIS A 129 1.29 18.83 4.61
N HIS A 130 0.08 19.33 4.87
CA HIS A 130 -0.77 20.04 3.90
C HIS A 130 -1.23 19.20 2.70
N PHE A 131 -1.32 17.88 2.87
CA PHE A 131 -2.05 17.02 1.96
C PHE A 131 -3.53 17.09 2.33
N ASP A 132 -4.34 17.67 1.43
CA ASP A 132 -5.79 17.77 1.60
C ASP A 132 -6.40 16.43 1.21
N CYS A 133 -6.40 15.55 2.19
CA CYS A 133 -7.02 14.24 2.27
C CYS A 133 -7.15 13.92 3.78
#